data_AF-A0A929C3R0-F1
#
_entry.id   AF-A0A929C3R0-F1
#
_cell.length_a   1.000
_cell.length_b   1.000
_cell.length_c   1.000
_cell.angle_alpha   90.00
_cell.angle_beta   90.00
_cell.angle_gamma   90.00
#
_symmetry.space_group_name_H-M   'P 1'
#
loop_
_entity.id
_entity.type
_entity.pdbx_description
1 polymer ?
#
loop_
_entity_poly.entity_id
_entity_poly.type
_entity_poly.pdbx_seq_one_letter_code
_entity_poly.pdbx_strand_id
1 'polypeptide(L)'
;LLYYEFLDSYFLQKYREELDGKHGLTDRVIPLRFKMMKDIRKELTIDSKDLFIAYIISPMYYHIQNDVIKYGSNPELCFYLIDSLIRSQEDQFTDKMLYQYMISGWDDKKNNVIALLKDMIFLKDGDKAPDFYLSDTNGKFYSLNDFKGKLVYLNFWAEYCNPCLSSIPDKNKLIKQFEDKPIVFVNIYLSSTEKKWKKIIKEKKLAGINLICKGNWYKILKKEYNIHGIPFYVLIDKEGKIIKNKNEGPETASNKLKELLEKN
;
A
#
# COMPACT_ATOMS: atom_id res chain seq x y z
N LEU A 1 -29.28 -24.59 15.78
CA LEU A 1 -29.28 -23.63 16.91
C LEU A 1 -28.94 -24.28 18.24
N LEU A 2 -29.59 -25.38 18.66
CA LEU A 2 -29.36 -26.09 19.95
C LEU A 2 -27.89 -26.39 20.34
N TYR A 3 -27.02 -26.69 19.37
CA TYR A 3 -25.61 -27.01 19.63
C TYR A 3 -24.72 -25.78 19.91
N TYR A 4 -25.06 -24.62 19.32
CA TYR A 4 -24.38 -23.34 19.56
C TYR A 4 -24.66 -22.83 20.97
N GLU A 5 -25.92 -22.87 21.38
CA GLU A 5 -26.35 -22.48 22.73
C GLU A 5 -25.72 -23.38 23.80
N PHE A 6 -25.54 -24.68 23.50
CA PHE A 6 -24.83 -25.61 24.38
C PHE A 6 -23.35 -25.23 24.54
N LEU A 7 -22.63 -24.94 23.46
CA LEU A 7 -21.20 -24.62 23.53
C LEU A 7 -20.93 -23.24 24.13
N ASP A 8 -21.77 -22.25 23.86
CA ASP A 8 -21.68 -20.94 24.51
C ASP A 8 -22.03 -21.05 26.00
N SER A 9 -23.04 -21.85 26.36
CA SER A 9 -23.34 -22.16 27.77
C SER A 9 -22.20 -22.90 28.45
N TYR A 10 -21.58 -23.88 27.77
CA TYR A 10 -20.42 -24.63 28.27
C TYR A 10 -19.20 -23.72 28.45
N PHE A 11 -18.91 -22.84 27.50
CA PHE A 11 -17.83 -21.84 27.60
C PHE A 11 -18.09 -20.87 28.76
N LEU A 12 -19.29 -20.31 28.84
CA LEU A 12 -19.67 -19.36 29.88
C LEU A 12 -19.76 -20.02 31.27
N GLN A 13 -20.00 -21.33 31.35
CA GLN A 13 -19.99 -22.08 32.60
C GLN A 13 -18.55 -22.43 33.02
N LYS A 14 -17.71 -22.86 32.08
CA LYS A 14 -16.33 -23.31 32.34
C LYS A 14 -15.37 -22.17 32.65
N TYR A 15 -15.58 -21.00 32.03
CA TYR A 15 -14.69 -19.85 32.19
C TYR A 15 -15.39 -18.67 32.89
N ARG A 16 -16.53 -18.92 33.57
CA ARG A 16 -17.33 -17.87 34.24
C ARG A 16 -16.49 -17.03 35.18
N GLU A 17 -15.75 -17.67 36.08
CA GLU A 17 -14.93 -16.98 37.09
C GLU A 17 -13.73 -16.23 36.48
N GLU A 18 -13.22 -16.70 35.34
CA GLU A 18 -12.16 -16.01 34.58
C GLU A 18 -12.71 -14.79 33.81
N LEU A 19 -14.03 -14.76 33.56
CA LEU A 19 -14.76 -13.71 32.86
C LEU A 19 -15.46 -12.71 33.81
N ASP A 20 -15.83 -13.12 35.03
CA ASP A 20 -16.63 -12.31 35.95
C ASP A 20 -15.85 -11.10 36.47
N GLY A 21 -16.41 -9.90 36.25
CA GLY A 21 -15.84 -8.62 36.66
C GLY A 21 -14.99 -7.87 35.63
N LYS A 22 -14.89 -8.32 34.36
CA LYS A 22 -14.08 -7.64 33.33
C LYS A 22 -14.84 -7.45 32.02
N HIS A 23 -15.18 -6.20 31.71
CA HIS A 23 -15.79 -5.83 30.44
C HIS A 23 -14.74 -5.63 29.35
N GLY A 24 -14.80 -6.44 28.27
CA GLY A 24 -13.99 -6.27 27.06
C GLY A 24 -13.92 -7.55 26.22
N LEU A 25 -14.51 -7.53 25.02
CA LEU A 25 -14.74 -8.71 24.15
C LEU A 25 -13.49 -9.26 23.42
N THR A 26 -12.38 -8.53 23.35
CA THR A 26 -11.31 -8.84 22.39
C THR A 26 -10.06 -9.46 23.02
N ASP A 27 -9.58 -8.93 24.14
CA ASP A 27 -8.19 -9.20 24.52
C ASP A 27 -8.02 -10.44 25.43
N ARG A 28 -9.11 -10.95 26.02
CA ARG A 28 -9.07 -12.12 26.91
C ARG A 28 -10.02 -13.25 26.52
N VAL A 29 -11.11 -12.94 25.82
CA VAL A 29 -12.08 -13.95 25.36
C VAL A 29 -11.48 -14.82 24.25
N ILE A 30 -10.71 -14.20 23.33
CA ILE A 30 -10.11 -14.90 22.20
C ILE A 30 -9.10 -15.97 22.67
N PRO A 31 -8.11 -15.66 23.55
CA PRO A 31 -7.21 -16.67 24.10
C PRO A 31 -7.90 -17.81 24.86
N LEU A 32 -8.95 -17.51 25.63
CA LEU A 32 -9.70 -18.53 26.39
C LEU A 32 -10.53 -19.43 25.47
N ARG A 33 -11.11 -18.87 24.41
CA ARG A 33 -11.76 -19.67 23.37
C ARG A 33 -10.75 -20.57 22.66
N PHE A 34 -9.56 -20.07 22.33
CA PHE A 34 -8.49 -20.91 21.75
C PHE A 34 -8.05 -22.05 22.69
N LYS A 35 -7.95 -21.78 24.00
CA LYS A 35 -7.65 -22.80 25.01
C LYS A 35 -8.76 -23.86 25.09
N MET A 36 -10.01 -23.44 25.18
CA MET A 36 -11.17 -24.35 25.19
C MET A 36 -11.21 -25.22 23.93
N MET A 37 -11.00 -24.62 22.76
CA MET A 37 -11.00 -25.33 21.48
C MET A 37 -9.88 -26.37 21.41
N LYS A 38 -8.70 -26.06 21.95
CA LYS A 38 -7.58 -27.01 22.03
C LYS A 38 -7.90 -28.18 22.95
N ASP A 39 -8.61 -27.95 24.05
CA ASP A 39 -8.96 -28.99 25.00
C ASP A 39 -10.10 -29.87 24.48
N ILE A 40 -11.17 -29.28 23.91
CA ILE A 40 -12.25 -30.02 23.23
C ILE A 40 -11.67 -30.90 22.11
N ARG A 41 -10.76 -30.35 21.30
CA ARG A 41 -10.13 -31.10 20.18
C ARG A 41 -9.32 -32.32 20.62
N LYS A 42 -8.84 -32.38 21.87
CA LYS A 42 -8.14 -33.56 22.40
C LYS A 42 -9.11 -34.69 22.73
N GLU A 43 -10.34 -34.36 23.08
CA GLU A 43 -11.37 -35.31 23.53
C GLU A 43 -12.27 -35.81 22.39
N LEU A 44 -12.22 -35.18 21.21
CA LEU A 44 -13.00 -35.57 20.03
C LEU A 44 -12.35 -36.73 19.24
N THR A 45 -13.17 -37.52 18.54
CA THR A 45 -12.73 -38.51 17.54
C THR A 45 -12.32 -37.83 16.22
N ILE A 46 -11.54 -38.51 15.36
CA ILE A 46 -11.00 -37.95 14.11
C ILE A 46 -12.09 -37.30 13.24
N ASP A 47 -13.17 -38.02 12.94
CA ASP A 47 -14.26 -37.50 12.10
C ASP A 47 -14.98 -36.28 12.74
N SER A 48 -15.01 -36.23 14.08
CA SER A 48 -15.61 -35.13 14.83
C SER A 48 -14.71 -33.90 14.90
N LYS A 49 -13.39 -34.06 14.71
CA LYS A 49 -12.43 -32.95 14.67
C LYS A 49 -12.53 -32.17 13.37
N ASP A 50 -12.78 -32.84 12.25
CA ASP A 50 -12.92 -32.19 10.95
C ASP A 50 -14.20 -31.35 10.87
N LEU A 51 -15.30 -31.86 11.42
CA LEU A 51 -16.54 -31.09 11.58
C LEU A 51 -16.35 -29.88 12.52
N PHE A 52 -15.63 -30.07 13.63
CA PHE A 52 -15.33 -29.00 14.57
C PHE A 52 -14.45 -27.90 13.93
N ILE A 53 -13.44 -28.28 13.14
CA ILE A 53 -12.55 -27.33 12.45
C ILE A 53 -13.30 -26.56 11.36
N ALA A 54 -14.08 -27.25 10.51
CA ALA A 54 -14.90 -26.61 9.48
C ALA A 54 -15.87 -25.57 10.08
N TYR A 55 -16.40 -25.89 11.26
CA TYR A 55 -17.32 -25.04 11.99
C TYR A 55 -16.66 -23.89 12.76
N ILE A 56 -15.39 -23.98 13.18
CA ILE A 56 -14.65 -22.85 13.77
C ILE A 56 -14.18 -21.86 12.69
N ILE A 57 -13.78 -22.39 11.52
CA ILE A 57 -13.32 -21.59 10.39
C ILE A 57 -14.49 -20.77 9.80
N SER A 58 -15.72 -21.30 9.77
CA SER A 58 -16.87 -20.63 9.16
C SER A 58 -17.27 -19.29 9.84
N PRO A 59 -17.39 -19.18 11.18
CA PRO A 59 -17.60 -17.92 11.89
C PRO A 59 -16.38 -17.00 11.85
N MET A 60 -15.15 -17.54 11.91
CA MET A 60 -13.95 -16.73 11.72
C MET A 60 -13.94 -16.09 10.33
N TYR A 61 -14.38 -16.81 9.30
CA TYR A 61 -14.52 -16.28 7.94
C TYR A 61 -15.61 -15.20 7.85
N TYR A 62 -16.75 -15.38 8.54
CA TYR A 62 -17.83 -14.40 8.61
C TYR A 62 -17.43 -13.12 9.38
N HIS A 63 -16.64 -13.26 10.45
CA HIS A 63 -16.10 -12.12 11.18
C HIS A 63 -14.94 -11.45 10.44
N ILE A 64 -14.07 -12.20 9.74
CA ILE A 64 -13.05 -11.66 8.85
C ILE A 64 -13.68 -10.90 7.69
N GLN A 65 -14.78 -11.36 7.10
CA GLN A 65 -15.51 -10.59 6.08
C GLN A 65 -16.05 -9.28 6.65
N ASN A 66 -16.65 -9.30 7.84
CA ASN A 66 -17.17 -8.08 8.48
C ASN A 66 -16.06 -7.14 8.98
N ASP A 67 -14.92 -7.67 9.43
CA ASP A 67 -13.76 -6.90 9.87
C ASP A 67 -12.93 -6.38 8.69
N VAL A 68 -12.89 -7.08 7.55
CA VAL A 68 -12.33 -6.56 6.28
C VAL A 68 -13.18 -5.42 5.75
N ILE A 69 -14.51 -5.50 5.88
CA ILE A 69 -15.43 -4.41 5.56
C ILE A 69 -15.28 -3.23 6.55
N LYS A 70 -14.96 -3.50 7.83
CA LYS A 70 -14.84 -2.48 8.88
C LYS A 70 -13.44 -1.84 9.01
N TYR A 71 -12.37 -2.55 8.66
CA TYR A 71 -10.96 -2.14 8.85
C TYR A 71 -10.11 -2.21 7.57
N GLY A 72 -10.73 -2.16 6.39
CA GLY A 72 -10.15 -2.41 5.06
C GLY A 72 -9.00 -1.51 4.56
N SER A 73 -8.04 -1.12 5.40
CA SER A 73 -6.94 -0.22 5.03
C SER A 73 -5.53 -0.84 5.20
N ASN A 74 -5.39 -2.10 5.65
CA ASN A 74 -4.07 -2.72 5.79
C ASN A 74 -3.97 -4.15 5.19
N PRO A 75 -3.64 -4.24 3.89
CA PRO A 75 -3.46 -5.51 3.16
C PRO A 75 -2.32 -6.39 3.71
N GLU A 76 -1.28 -5.80 4.30
CA GLU A 76 -0.16 -6.54 4.88
C GLU A 76 -0.60 -7.34 6.11
N LEU A 77 -1.53 -6.79 6.90
CA LEU A 77 -2.10 -7.47 8.07
C LEU A 77 -2.97 -8.66 7.66
N CYS A 78 -3.77 -8.51 6.60
CA CYS A 78 -4.56 -9.62 6.05
C CYS A 78 -3.66 -10.73 5.50
N PHE A 79 -2.57 -10.37 4.81
CA PHE A 79 -1.61 -11.34 4.29
C PHE A 79 -0.87 -12.06 5.42
N TYR A 80 -0.46 -11.33 6.46
CA TYR A 80 0.21 -11.89 7.64
C TYR A 80 -0.69 -12.84 8.44
N LEU A 81 -1.98 -12.53 8.58
CA LEU A 81 -2.96 -13.40 9.25
C LEU A 81 -3.22 -14.70 8.48
N ILE A 82 -3.28 -14.62 7.15
CA ILE A 82 -3.43 -15.79 6.27
C ILE A 82 -2.15 -16.65 6.29
N ASP A 83 -0.98 -16.03 6.20
CA ASP A 83 0.33 -16.69 6.22
C ASP A 83 0.63 -17.34 7.59
N SER A 84 0.18 -16.72 8.69
CA SER A 84 0.22 -17.28 10.05
C SER A 84 -0.67 -18.51 10.21
N LEU A 85 -1.84 -18.56 9.56
CA LEU A 85 -2.73 -19.71 9.59
C LEU A 85 -2.15 -20.89 8.78
N ILE A 86 -1.53 -20.58 7.64
CA ILE A 86 -0.88 -21.55 6.74
C ILE A 86 0.33 -22.22 7.42
N ARG A 87 1.19 -21.45 8.09
CA ARG A 87 2.36 -21.99 8.81
C ARG A 87 2.02 -22.85 10.04
N SER A 88 0.77 -22.86 10.48
CA SER A 88 0.32 -23.67 11.62
C SER A 88 -0.16 -25.09 11.25
N GLN A 89 -0.15 -25.44 9.95
CA GLN A 89 -0.74 -26.67 9.41
C GLN A 89 0.25 -27.58 8.64
N GLU A 90 1.56 -27.47 8.87
CA GLU A 90 2.57 -28.18 8.06
C GLU A 90 2.63 -29.71 8.18
N ASP A 91 1.73 -30.39 8.91
CA ASP A 91 1.76 -31.85 9.07
C ASP A 91 0.47 -32.54 8.60
N GLN A 92 0.37 -32.83 7.28
CA GLN A 92 0.08 -34.16 6.68
C GLN A 92 -0.53 -34.11 5.26
N PHE A 93 -0.31 -35.21 4.51
CA PHE A 93 -0.38 -35.38 3.04
C PHE A 93 -1.74 -35.11 2.37
N THR A 94 -2.86 -35.14 3.10
CA THR A 94 -4.23 -34.88 2.60
C THR A 94 -4.48 -33.40 2.31
N ASP A 95 -3.81 -32.50 3.03
CA ASP A 95 -3.96 -31.05 2.84
C ASP A 95 -3.34 -30.56 1.53
N LYS A 96 -2.38 -31.29 0.96
CA LYS A 96 -1.71 -30.93 -0.29
C LYS A 96 -2.63 -31.07 -1.51
N MET A 97 -3.55 -32.04 -1.51
CA MET A 97 -4.54 -32.22 -2.58
C MET A 97 -5.69 -31.21 -2.48
N LEU A 98 -6.16 -30.93 -1.25
CA LEU A 98 -7.15 -29.87 -1.02
C LEU A 98 -6.57 -28.50 -1.39
N TYR A 99 -5.30 -28.24 -1.05
CA TYR A 99 -4.51 -27.08 -1.47
C TYR A 99 -4.35 -26.99 -2.99
N GLN A 100 -4.04 -28.09 -3.70
CA GLN A 100 -3.93 -28.11 -5.16
C GLN A 100 -5.28 -27.87 -5.86
N TYR A 101 -6.37 -28.42 -5.32
CA TYR A 101 -7.73 -28.22 -5.83
C TYR A 101 -8.26 -26.81 -5.54
N MET A 102 -7.90 -26.23 -4.39
CA MET A 102 -8.18 -24.85 -4.07
C MET A 102 -7.38 -23.91 -4.99
N ILE A 103 -6.08 -24.12 -5.17
CA ILE A 103 -5.22 -23.29 -6.03
C ILE A 103 -5.61 -23.36 -7.50
N SER A 104 -6.04 -24.51 -8.02
CA SER A 104 -6.42 -24.62 -9.43
C SER A 104 -7.63 -23.75 -9.80
N GLY A 105 -8.58 -23.53 -8.87
CA GLY A 105 -9.65 -22.55 -9.02
C GLY A 105 -9.31 -21.15 -8.49
N TRP A 106 -8.26 -21.04 -7.68
CA TRP A 106 -7.80 -19.79 -7.08
C TRP A 106 -6.78 -19.07 -7.95
N ASP A 107 -6.01 -19.68 -8.85
CA ASP A 107 -5.03 -18.95 -9.66
C ASP A 107 -5.72 -17.96 -10.62
N ASP A 108 -6.81 -18.33 -11.28
CA ASP A 108 -7.56 -17.41 -12.14
C ASP A 108 -8.31 -16.33 -11.34
N LYS A 109 -8.89 -16.70 -10.19
CA LYS A 109 -9.58 -15.75 -9.29
C LYS A 109 -8.61 -14.84 -8.53
N LYS A 110 -7.44 -15.34 -8.14
CA LYS A 110 -6.32 -14.61 -7.52
C LYS A 110 -5.70 -13.68 -8.55
N ASN A 111 -5.52 -14.08 -9.79
CA ASN A 111 -5.05 -13.18 -10.83
C ASN A 111 -6.07 -12.07 -11.11
N ASN A 112 -7.37 -12.38 -11.10
CA ASN A 112 -8.43 -11.37 -11.22
C ASN A 112 -8.56 -10.47 -9.99
N VAL A 113 -8.45 -11.00 -8.77
CA VAL A 113 -8.47 -10.21 -7.53
C VAL A 113 -7.17 -9.42 -7.37
N ILE A 114 -6.01 -9.95 -7.73
CA ILE A 114 -4.74 -9.21 -7.80
C ILE A 114 -4.81 -8.15 -8.90
N ALA A 115 -5.43 -8.42 -10.06
CA ALA A 115 -5.63 -7.41 -11.10
C ALA A 115 -6.61 -6.32 -10.64
N LEU A 116 -7.72 -6.67 -10.00
CA LEU A 116 -8.68 -5.74 -9.41
C LEU A 116 -8.09 -4.95 -8.24
N LEU A 117 -7.25 -5.57 -7.40
CA LEU A 117 -6.51 -4.91 -6.32
C LEU A 117 -5.40 -4.02 -6.88
N LYS A 118 -4.68 -4.44 -7.91
CA LYS A 118 -3.73 -3.59 -8.65
C LYS A 118 -4.47 -2.38 -9.25
N ASP A 119 -5.63 -2.61 -9.84
CA ASP A 119 -6.50 -1.57 -10.38
C ASP A 119 -7.19 -0.71 -9.30
N MET A 120 -7.33 -1.18 -8.06
CA MET A 120 -7.87 -0.39 -6.95
C MET A 120 -6.79 0.30 -6.10
N ILE A 121 -5.53 -0.12 -6.19
CA ILE A 121 -4.42 0.35 -5.36
C ILE A 121 -3.47 1.28 -6.14
N PHE A 122 -3.46 1.25 -7.47
CA PHE A 122 -2.59 2.12 -8.27
C PHE A 122 -3.33 3.36 -8.76
N LEU A 123 -2.70 4.52 -8.59
CA LEU A 123 -3.09 5.75 -9.31
C LEU A 123 -3.17 5.48 -10.81
N LYS A 124 -4.39 5.60 -11.35
CA LYS A 124 -4.68 5.47 -12.77
C LYS A 124 -4.62 6.81 -13.48
N ASP A 125 -4.50 6.75 -14.80
CA ASP A 125 -4.63 7.92 -15.65
C ASP A 125 -6.06 8.50 -15.47
N GLY A 126 -6.15 9.80 -15.19
CA GLY A 126 -7.37 10.52 -14.86
C GLY A 126 -7.66 10.70 -13.36
N ASP A 127 -7.00 9.93 -12.48
CA ASP A 127 -7.18 10.08 -11.03
C ASP A 127 -6.61 11.41 -10.54
N LYS A 128 -7.20 11.96 -9.48
CA LYS A 128 -6.62 13.13 -8.81
C LYS A 128 -5.27 12.74 -8.23
N ALA A 129 -4.22 13.49 -8.59
CA ALA A 129 -2.89 13.23 -8.06
C ALA A 129 -2.84 13.55 -6.54
N PRO A 130 -2.17 12.72 -5.72
CA PRO A 130 -2.03 12.97 -4.30
C PRO A 130 -1.32 14.30 -4.05
N ASP A 131 -1.85 15.11 -3.14
CA ASP A 131 -1.27 16.41 -2.81
C ASP A 131 -0.05 16.27 -1.90
N PHE A 132 0.74 17.33 -1.81
CA PHE A 132 1.87 17.44 -0.91
C PHE A 132 1.96 18.84 -0.30
N TYR A 133 2.69 18.98 0.80
CA TYR A 133 3.03 20.29 1.36
C TYR A 133 4.49 20.28 1.80
N LEU A 134 5.37 20.70 0.89
CA LEU A 134 6.82 20.55 1.03
C LEU A 134 7.51 21.90 0.87
N SER A 135 8.67 22.06 1.50
CA SER A 135 9.47 23.28 1.41
C SER A 135 10.55 23.18 0.35
N ASP A 136 10.84 24.31 -0.29
CA ASP A 136 11.98 24.47 -1.18
C ASP A 136 13.28 24.80 -0.43
N THR A 137 14.36 25.04 -1.17
CA THR A 137 15.68 25.35 -0.60
C THR A 137 15.71 26.65 0.21
N ASN A 138 14.77 27.56 -0.02
CA ASN A 138 14.62 28.85 0.64
C ASN A 138 13.59 28.80 1.79
N GLY A 139 12.95 27.64 2.02
CA GLY A 139 11.93 27.46 3.04
C GLY A 139 10.52 27.85 2.61
N LYS A 140 10.31 28.23 1.33
CA LYS A 140 8.97 28.49 0.81
C LYS A 140 8.25 27.16 0.61
N PHE A 141 7.01 27.07 1.09
CA PHE A 141 6.18 25.88 0.94
C PHE A 141 5.42 25.88 -0.39
N TYR A 142 5.27 24.68 -0.94
CA TYR A 142 4.52 24.41 -2.16
C TYR A 142 3.61 23.20 -1.96
N SER A 143 2.46 23.26 -2.62
CA SER A 143 1.49 22.21 -2.82
C SER A 143 1.33 21.91 -4.30
N LEU A 144 0.67 20.80 -4.64
CA LEU A 144 0.37 20.49 -6.03
C LEU A 144 -0.59 21.55 -6.62
N ASN A 145 -1.49 22.08 -5.79
CA ASN A 145 -2.47 23.08 -6.22
C ASN A 145 -1.84 24.43 -6.61
N ASP A 146 -0.65 24.76 -6.08
CA ASP A 146 0.13 25.94 -6.50
C ASP A 146 0.56 25.87 -7.98
N PHE A 147 0.45 24.70 -8.62
CA PHE A 147 0.79 24.48 -10.02
C PHE A 147 -0.41 24.32 -10.94
N LYS A 148 -1.64 24.52 -10.43
CA LYS A 148 -2.87 24.43 -11.22
C LYS A 148 -2.80 25.34 -12.46
N GLY A 149 -3.29 24.84 -13.59
CA GLY A 149 -3.22 25.51 -14.89
C GLY A 149 -1.95 25.18 -15.69
N LYS A 150 -0.98 24.46 -15.13
CA LYS A 150 0.23 24.01 -15.80
C LYS A 150 0.32 22.49 -15.80
N LEU A 151 0.96 21.91 -16.81
CA LEU A 151 1.42 20.52 -16.71
C LEU A 151 2.45 20.42 -15.59
N VAL A 152 2.44 19.33 -14.82
CA VAL A 152 3.44 19.10 -13.77
C VAL A 152 4.22 17.82 -14.09
N TYR A 153 5.53 17.98 -14.26
CA TYR A 153 6.47 16.87 -14.38
C TYR A 153 7.16 16.67 -13.03
N LEU A 154 6.69 15.69 -12.26
CA LEU A 154 7.24 15.33 -10.95
C LEU A 154 8.38 14.33 -11.12
N ASN A 155 9.47 14.54 -10.39
CA ASN A 155 10.62 13.64 -10.29
C ASN A 155 10.89 13.32 -8.81
N PHE A 156 10.77 12.06 -8.43
CA PHE A 156 11.15 11.58 -7.11
C PHE A 156 12.56 10.99 -7.14
N TRP A 157 13.42 11.49 -6.25
CA TRP A 157 14.84 11.11 -6.22
C TRP A 157 15.42 11.17 -4.80
N ALA A 158 16.65 10.65 -4.64
CA ALA A 158 17.41 10.74 -3.40
C ALA A 158 18.92 10.70 -3.69
N GLU A 159 19.75 11.01 -2.70
CA GLU A 159 21.21 11.09 -2.83
C GLU A 159 21.87 9.73 -3.06
N TYR A 160 21.23 8.65 -2.60
CA TYR A 160 21.73 7.29 -2.78
C TYR A 160 21.36 6.68 -4.14
N CYS A 161 20.63 7.43 -4.98
CA CYS A 161 20.18 6.98 -6.29
C CYS A 161 21.15 7.45 -7.39
N ASN A 162 22.14 6.62 -7.72
CA ASN A 162 23.11 6.95 -8.77
C ASN A 162 22.46 7.30 -10.12
N PRO A 163 21.46 6.56 -10.64
CA PRO A 163 20.79 6.93 -11.89
C PRO A 163 20.06 8.29 -11.81
N CYS A 164 19.55 8.66 -10.63
CA CYS A 164 18.94 9.97 -10.42
C CYS A 164 19.96 11.11 -10.56
N LEU A 165 21.19 10.89 -10.07
CA LEU A 165 22.28 11.86 -10.12
C LEU A 165 22.87 11.97 -11.54
N SER A 166 23.02 10.83 -12.23
CA SER A 166 23.54 10.79 -13.60
C SER A 166 22.60 11.47 -14.60
N SER A 167 21.28 11.43 -14.37
CA SER A 167 20.28 12.04 -15.26
C SER A 167 20.07 13.55 -15.05
N ILE A 168 20.74 14.20 -14.10
CA ILE A 168 20.59 15.65 -13.86
C ILE A 168 20.88 16.51 -15.11
N PRO A 169 21.94 16.26 -15.91
CA PRO A 169 22.18 17.02 -17.13
C PRO A 169 21.00 16.97 -18.11
N ASP A 170 20.39 15.80 -18.29
CA ASP A 170 19.23 15.64 -19.18
C ASP A 170 17.99 16.33 -18.61
N LYS A 171 17.79 16.31 -17.29
CA LYS A 171 16.73 17.10 -16.63
C LYS A 171 16.89 18.58 -16.91
N ASN A 172 18.09 19.11 -16.73
CA ASN A 172 18.38 20.52 -16.96
C ASN A 172 18.17 20.90 -18.43
N LYS A 173 18.57 20.03 -19.36
CA LYS A 173 18.32 20.22 -20.79
C LYS A 173 16.83 20.22 -21.11
N LEU A 174 16.07 19.28 -20.55
CA LEU A 174 14.63 19.19 -20.73
C LEU A 174 13.94 20.45 -20.19
N ILE A 175 14.24 20.85 -18.96
CA ILE A 175 13.66 22.05 -18.33
C ILE A 175 13.89 23.29 -19.22
N LYS A 176 15.11 23.48 -19.69
CA LYS A 176 15.47 24.61 -20.56
C LYS A 176 14.68 24.61 -21.88
N GLN A 177 14.39 23.43 -22.44
CA GLN A 177 13.60 23.31 -23.67
C GLN A 177 12.14 23.79 -23.49
N PHE A 178 11.63 23.83 -22.25
CA PHE A 178 10.25 24.15 -21.92
C PHE A 178 10.12 25.40 -21.03
N GLU A 179 11.16 26.24 -20.93
CA GLU A 179 11.24 27.39 -20.00
C GLU A 179 10.07 28.39 -20.14
N ASP A 180 9.52 28.53 -21.35
CA ASP A 180 8.39 29.42 -21.68
C ASP A 180 7.06 28.71 -21.94
N LYS A 181 6.95 27.43 -21.56
CA LYS A 181 5.74 26.64 -21.77
C LYS A 181 4.94 26.51 -20.46
N PRO A 182 3.61 26.28 -20.53
CA PRO A 182 2.78 26.11 -19.34
C PRO A 182 2.99 24.72 -18.70
N ILE A 183 4.22 24.46 -18.26
CA ILE A 183 4.68 23.26 -17.59
C ILE A 183 5.62 23.65 -16.45
N VAL A 184 5.61 22.88 -15.36
CA VAL A 184 6.53 23.03 -14.24
C VAL A 184 7.20 21.70 -13.93
N PHE A 185 8.50 21.76 -13.67
CA PHE A 185 9.30 20.62 -13.27
C PHE A 185 9.56 20.69 -11.77
N VAL A 186 9.17 19.64 -11.06
CA VAL A 186 9.25 19.57 -9.59
C VAL A 186 10.04 18.34 -9.17
N ASN A 187 11.16 18.56 -8.50
CA ASN A 187 12.05 17.52 -8.00
C ASN A 187 11.79 17.29 -6.50
N ILE A 188 11.16 16.18 -6.14
CA ILE A 188 10.86 15.79 -4.76
C ILE A 188 11.97 14.87 -4.24
N TYR A 189 12.69 15.35 -3.23
CA TYR A 189 13.74 14.59 -2.56
C TYR A 189 13.15 13.71 -1.45
N LEU A 190 13.20 12.39 -1.67
CA LEU A 190 12.66 11.34 -0.82
C LEU A 190 13.62 10.95 0.33
N SER A 191 14.18 11.95 1.02
CA SER A 191 15.02 11.78 2.20
C SER A 191 14.95 13.07 3.02
N SER A 192 15.43 13.04 4.27
CA SER A 192 15.37 14.18 5.20
C SER A 192 16.72 14.88 5.37
N THR A 193 17.78 14.44 4.68
CA THR A 193 19.14 14.99 4.84
C THR A 193 19.31 16.33 4.09
N GLU A 194 18.76 17.41 4.65
CA GLU A 194 18.72 18.74 4.02
C GLU A 194 20.09 19.26 3.54
N LYS A 195 21.16 19.04 4.32
CA LYS A 195 22.52 19.47 3.97
C LYS A 195 23.03 18.82 2.68
N LYS A 196 22.79 17.51 2.50
CA LYS A 196 23.23 16.78 1.30
C LYS A 196 22.39 17.18 0.09
N TRP A 197 21.08 17.28 0.28
CA TRP A 197 20.14 17.74 -0.73
C TRP A 197 20.52 19.12 -1.29
N LYS A 198 20.70 20.12 -0.42
CA LYS A 198 21.13 21.48 -0.81
C LYS A 198 22.48 21.48 -1.52
N LYS A 199 23.43 20.67 -1.04
CA LYS A 199 24.75 20.52 -1.67
C LYS A 199 24.63 20.02 -3.11
N ILE A 200 23.88 18.93 -3.33
CA ILE A 200 23.70 18.34 -4.68
C ILE A 200 23.01 19.33 -5.62
N ILE A 201 21.95 20.01 -5.17
CA ILE A 201 21.25 21.01 -5.99
C ILE A 201 22.21 22.11 -6.45
N LYS A 202 23.03 22.64 -5.52
CA LYS A 202 24.00 23.69 -5.82
C LYS A 202 25.10 23.21 -6.77
N GLU A 203 25.71 22.06 -6.48
CA GLU A 203 26.84 21.53 -7.25
C GLU A 203 26.44 21.09 -8.67
N LYS A 204 25.28 20.44 -8.79
CA LYS A 204 24.77 19.92 -10.07
C LYS A 204 23.89 20.93 -10.80
N LYS A 205 23.64 22.10 -10.20
CA LYS A 205 22.74 23.14 -10.72
C LYS A 205 21.40 22.55 -11.14
N LEU A 206 20.80 21.73 -10.28
CA LEU A 206 19.54 21.05 -10.58
C LEU A 206 18.42 22.09 -10.73
N ALA A 207 17.99 22.31 -11.97
CA ALA A 207 16.96 23.29 -12.31
C ALA A 207 15.56 22.82 -11.88
N GLY A 208 14.58 23.74 -11.97
CA GLY A 208 13.20 23.50 -11.56
C GLY A 208 12.96 23.74 -10.08
N ILE A 209 11.75 23.40 -9.61
CA ILE A 209 11.37 23.54 -8.21
C ILE A 209 11.88 22.33 -7.45
N ASN A 210 12.75 22.54 -6.47
CA ASN A 210 13.33 21.47 -5.68
C ASN A 210 12.70 21.45 -4.30
N LEU A 211 12.06 20.35 -3.92
CA LEU A 211 11.33 20.18 -2.67
C LEU A 211 11.92 19.03 -1.84
N ILE A 212 11.82 19.13 -0.51
CA ILE A 212 12.31 18.10 0.42
C ILE A 212 11.19 17.50 1.26
N CYS A 213 11.16 16.17 1.35
CA CYS A 213 10.31 15.44 2.28
C CYS A 213 10.88 15.52 3.70
N LYS A 214 10.19 16.26 4.59
CA LYS A 214 10.47 16.26 6.04
C LYS A 214 9.43 15.41 6.78
N GLY A 215 9.84 14.77 7.88
CA GLY A 215 8.95 13.94 8.70
C GLY A 215 8.33 12.78 7.92
N ASN A 216 7.01 12.60 8.07
CA ASN A 216 6.29 11.46 7.47
C ASN A 216 6.02 11.60 5.97
N TRP A 217 6.29 12.76 5.35
CA TRP A 217 6.05 12.98 3.92
C TRP A 217 6.73 11.95 3.02
N TYR A 218 7.92 11.46 3.40
CA TYR A 218 8.59 10.37 2.68
C TYR A 218 7.72 9.12 2.58
N LYS A 219 7.13 8.68 3.70
CA LYS A 219 6.32 7.46 3.75
C LYS A 219 4.98 7.67 3.04
N ILE A 220 4.37 8.84 3.24
CA ILE A 220 3.10 9.23 2.62
C ILE A 220 3.27 9.21 1.09
N LEU A 221 4.20 9.98 0.54
CA LEU A 221 4.34 10.07 -0.91
C LEU A 221 4.81 8.77 -1.56
N LYS A 222 5.64 7.97 -0.87
CA LYS A 222 5.96 6.62 -1.36
C LYS A 222 4.73 5.74 -1.50
N LYS A 223 3.83 5.78 -0.51
CA LYS A 223 2.59 4.98 -0.52
C LYS A 223 1.61 5.53 -1.56
N GLU A 224 1.28 6.81 -1.47
CA GLU A 224 0.25 7.45 -2.29
C GLU A 224 0.60 7.42 -3.79
N TYR A 225 1.87 7.65 -4.16
CA TYR A 225 2.31 7.54 -5.55
C TYR A 225 2.74 6.11 -5.95
N ASN A 226 2.68 5.16 -5.03
CA ASN A 226 3.11 3.78 -5.20
C ASN A 226 4.56 3.64 -5.73
N ILE A 227 5.50 4.31 -5.07
CA ILE A 227 6.91 4.41 -5.45
C ILE A 227 7.71 3.25 -4.84
N HIS A 228 7.99 2.23 -5.65
CA HIS A 228 8.83 1.09 -5.26
C HIS A 228 10.32 1.27 -5.59
N GLY A 229 10.67 2.24 -6.44
CA GLY A 229 12.04 2.49 -6.85
C GLY A 229 12.21 3.91 -7.38
N ILE A 230 13.44 4.40 -7.41
CA ILE A 230 13.80 5.72 -7.95
C ILE A 230 14.96 5.59 -8.96
N PRO A 231 15.05 6.46 -9.99
CA PRO A 231 14.20 7.62 -10.24
C PRO A 231 12.76 7.22 -10.60
N PHE A 232 11.79 8.05 -10.18
CA PHE A 232 10.38 7.83 -10.48
C PHE A 232 9.77 9.13 -10.97
N TYR A 233 9.11 9.08 -12.11
CA TYR A 233 8.54 10.25 -12.77
C TYR A 233 7.03 10.14 -12.83
N VAL A 234 6.34 11.25 -12.64
CA VAL A 234 4.88 11.33 -12.75
C VAL A 234 4.54 12.55 -13.59
N LEU A 235 3.59 12.37 -14.51
CA LEU A 235 3.07 13.45 -15.32
C LEU A 235 1.62 13.75 -14.91
N ILE A 236 1.33 15.02 -14.64
CA ILE A 236 0.04 15.51 -14.16
C ILE A 236 -0.44 16.62 -15.09
N ASP A 237 -1.75 16.64 -15.36
CA ASP A 237 -2.38 17.65 -16.20
C ASP A 237 -2.58 19.00 -15.49
N LYS A 238 -3.12 19.97 -16.24
CA LYS A 238 -3.43 21.32 -15.76
C LYS A 238 -4.51 21.35 -14.66
N GLU A 239 -5.30 20.30 -14.51
CA GLU A 239 -6.37 20.18 -13.51
C GLU A 239 -5.90 19.48 -12.22
N GLY A 240 -4.68 18.92 -12.22
CA GLY A 240 -4.14 18.17 -11.10
C GLY A 240 -4.48 16.66 -11.14
N LYS A 241 -4.80 16.12 -12.32
CA LYS A 241 -5.02 14.68 -12.51
C LYS A 241 -3.81 14.00 -13.14
N ILE A 242 -3.61 12.73 -12.81
CA ILE A 242 -2.54 11.90 -13.35
C ILE A 242 -2.75 11.72 -14.86
N ILE A 243 -1.76 12.11 -15.66
CA ILE A 243 -1.66 11.68 -17.06
C ILE A 243 -0.92 10.36 -17.14
N LYS A 244 0.14 10.22 -16.32
CA LYS A 244 0.91 8.99 -16.25
C LYS A 244 1.60 8.85 -14.91
N ASN A 245 1.24 7.81 -14.16
CA ASN A 245 2.01 7.35 -13.01
C ASN A 245 3.11 6.39 -13.51
N LYS A 246 4.38 6.65 -13.17
CA LYS A 246 5.57 6.03 -13.80
C LYS A 246 5.75 6.45 -15.27
N ASN A 247 5.89 7.76 -15.47
CA ASN A 247 6.20 8.38 -16.75
C ASN A 247 7.64 8.10 -17.21
N GLU A 248 7.89 8.38 -18.48
CA GLU A 248 9.21 8.44 -19.07
C GLU A 248 10.13 9.46 -18.38
N GLY A 249 11.42 9.11 -18.32
CA GLY A 249 12.47 9.98 -17.82
C GLY A 249 12.83 11.12 -18.78
N PRO A 250 13.75 12.00 -18.36
CA PRO A 250 14.06 13.24 -19.09
C PRO A 250 14.64 13.01 -20.50
N GLU A 251 15.28 11.87 -20.73
CA GLU A 251 15.88 11.51 -22.01
C GLU A 251 14.85 11.31 -23.12
N THR A 252 13.64 10.82 -22.79
CA THR A 252 12.63 10.44 -23.80
C THR A 252 11.33 11.26 -23.69
N ALA A 253 11.05 11.86 -22.53
CA ALA A 253 9.78 12.54 -22.26
C ALA A 253 9.47 13.75 -23.17
N SER A 254 10.49 14.37 -23.79
CA SER A 254 10.34 15.61 -24.56
C SER A 254 9.21 15.57 -25.61
N ASN A 255 9.13 14.50 -26.41
CA ASN A 255 8.12 14.41 -27.48
C ASN A 255 6.71 14.35 -26.90
N LYS A 256 6.52 13.58 -25.84
CA LYS A 256 5.21 13.45 -25.18
C LYS A 256 4.75 14.77 -24.58
N LEU A 257 5.67 15.53 -23.97
CA LEU A 257 5.37 16.84 -23.38
C LEU A 257 4.97 17.86 -24.46
N LYS A 258 5.64 17.88 -25.62
CA LYS A 258 5.23 18.74 -26.75
C LYS A 258 3.82 18.42 -27.22
N GLU A 259 3.52 17.14 -27.45
CA GLU A 259 2.20 16.69 -27.90
C GLU A 259 1.08 17.15 -26.95
N LEU A 260 1.29 17.02 -25.63
CA LEU A 260 0.30 17.42 -24.62
C LEU A 260 0.11 18.93 -24.50
N LEU A 261 1.16 19.70 -24.81
CA LEU A 261 1.12 21.16 -24.80
C LEU A 261 0.52 21.76 -26.07
N GLU A 262 0.52 21.02 -27.19
CA GLU A 262 -0.09 21.44 -28.47
C GLU A 262 -1.59 21.13 -28.55
N LYS A 263 -2.05 20.10 -27.83
CA LYS A 263 -3.46 19.67 -27.81
C LYS A 263 -4.40 20.55 -26.96
N ASN A 264 -3.87 21.55 -26.25
CA ASN A 264 -4.58 22.40 -25.29
C ASN A 264 -4.04 23.85 -25.28
#